data_AF-R9JAI5-F1
#
_entry.id   AF-R9JAI5-F1
#
_cell.length_a   1.000
_cell.length_b   1.000
_cell.length_c   1.000
_cell.angle_alpha   90.00
_cell.angle_beta   90.00
_cell.angle_gamma   90.00
#
_symmetry.space_group_name_H-M   'P 1'
#
loop_
_entity.id
_entity.type
_entity.pdbx_description
1 polymer ?
#
loop_
_entity_poly.entity_id
_entity_poly.type
_entity_poly.pdbx_seq_one_letter_code
_entity_poly.pdbx_strand_id
1 'polypeptide(L)'
;MDSIYNAIWYLNPEQQGIILNHYKITELYSILADDESYKKYIDDLFAVSDGYMKRAIALSVLHTEAFLQSMGKQRFDVLDSMGKAYDNLPDIDKKIFCENMLQKKEFFQDAYKMMMNSFQNAKEIKKGKVVENGEVSKKVEK
;
A
#
# COMPACT_ATOMS: atom_id res chain seq x y z
N MET A 1 -47.17 27.38 -8.43
CA MET A 1 -47.15 25.98 -7.94
C MET A 1 -47.54 24.94 -9.00
N ASP A 2 -47.97 25.36 -10.21
CA ASP A 2 -48.34 24.39 -11.24
C ASP A 2 -47.24 24.13 -12.29
N SER A 3 -46.24 25.02 -12.42
CA SER A 3 -45.23 24.90 -13.48
C SER A 3 -44.31 23.69 -13.32
N ILE A 4 -43.82 23.39 -12.11
CA ILE A 4 -42.96 22.22 -11.85
C ILE A 4 -43.76 20.93 -11.96
N TYR A 5 -44.98 20.91 -11.40
CA TYR A 5 -45.86 19.74 -11.47
C TYR A 5 -46.21 19.40 -12.93
N ASN A 6 -46.55 20.41 -13.74
CA ASN A 6 -46.82 20.21 -15.16
C ASN A 6 -45.55 19.82 -15.93
N ALA A 7 -44.39 20.38 -15.60
CA ALA A 7 -43.13 20.03 -16.25
C ALA A 7 -42.78 18.54 -16.07
N ILE A 8 -43.05 17.96 -14.89
CA ILE A 8 -42.84 16.53 -14.64
C ILE A 8 -43.61 15.68 -15.65
N TRP A 9 -44.86 16.02 -15.96
CA TRP A 9 -45.69 15.28 -16.91
C TRP A 9 -45.16 15.28 -18.35
N TYR A 10 -44.30 16.22 -18.70
CA TYR A 10 -43.63 16.28 -20.01
C TYR A 10 -42.31 15.48 -20.07
N LEU A 11 -41.83 14.95 -18.94
CA LEU A 11 -40.65 14.08 -18.91
C LEU A 11 -40.99 12.68 -19.40
N ASN A 12 -39.97 11.86 -19.69
CA ASN A 12 -40.21 10.46 -19.99
C ASN A 12 -40.62 9.67 -18.73
N PRO A 13 -41.30 8.50 -18.85
CA PRO A 13 -41.82 7.78 -17.70
C PRO A 13 -40.77 7.34 -16.66
N GLU A 14 -39.54 7.05 -17.09
CA GLU A 14 -38.45 6.67 -16.17
C GLU A 14 -38.04 7.86 -15.31
N GLN A 15 -37.82 9.02 -15.92
CA GLN A 15 -37.50 10.27 -15.22
C GLN A 15 -38.63 10.70 -14.29
N GLN A 16 -39.88 10.57 -14.73
CA GLN A 16 -41.05 10.81 -13.88
C GLN A 16 -41.01 9.92 -12.63
N GLY A 17 -40.81 8.61 -12.83
CA GLY A 17 -40.74 7.65 -11.73
C GLY A 17 -39.62 7.96 -10.75
N ILE A 18 -38.43 8.30 -11.26
CA ILE A 18 -37.29 8.69 -10.41
C ILE A 18 -37.63 9.94 -9.58
N ILE A 19 -38.17 10.98 -10.20
CA ILE A 19 -38.48 12.23 -9.50
C ILE A 19 -39.58 12.01 -8.45
N LEU A 20 -40.68 11.36 -8.83
CA LEU A 20 -41.83 11.16 -7.95
C LEU A 20 -41.56 10.20 -6.79
N ASN A 21 -40.59 9.28 -6.92
CA ASN A 21 -40.20 8.37 -5.85
C ASN A 21 -39.21 8.96 -4.84
N HIS A 22 -38.40 9.95 -5.26
CA HIS A 22 -37.30 10.47 -4.42
C HIS A 22 -37.52 11.89 -3.92
N TYR A 23 -38.52 12.61 -4.45
CA TYR A 23 -38.74 14.01 -4.11
C TYR A 23 -40.20 14.31 -3.85
N LYS A 24 -40.46 15.07 -2.77
CA LYS A 24 -41.72 15.77 -2.60
C LYS A 24 -41.76 16.99 -3.50
N ILE A 25 -42.95 17.34 -3.99
CA ILE A 25 -43.15 18.54 -4.81
C ILE A 25 -42.62 19.81 -4.12
N THR A 26 -42.79 19.93 -2.80
CA THR A 26 -42.27 21.07 -2.02
C THR A 26 -40.74 21.12 -2.00
N GLU A 27 -40.05 19.97 -2.00
CA GLU A 27 -38.59 19.90 -2.04
C GLU A 27 -38.09 20.33 -3.42
N LEU A 28 -38.76 19.90 -4.49
CA LEU A 28 -38.46 20.35 -5.85
C LEU A 28 -38.62 21.86 -6.00
N TYR A 29 -39.63 22.46 -5.36
CA TYR A 29 -39.79 23.92 -5.33
C TYR A 29 -38.61 24.62 -4.66
N SER A 30 -38.13 24.08 -3.54
CA SER A 30 -36.95 24.65 -2.84
C SER A 30 -35.67 24.47 -3.65
N ILE A 31 -35.47 23.30 -4.28
CA ILE A 31 -34.28 23.00 -5.09
C ILE A 31 -34.25 23.88 -6.34
N LEU A 32 -35.39 24.07 -6.99
CA LEU A 32 -35.54 24.81 -8.25
C LEU A 32 -35.92 26.29 -8.03
N ALA A 33 -35.76 26.81 -6.80
CA ALA A 33 -36.14 28.17 -6.47
C ALA A 33 -35.29 29.22 -7.20
N ASP A 34 -34.00 28.92 -7.39
CA ASP A 34 -33.01 29.76 -8.05
C ASP A 34 -31.82 28.92 -8.55
N ASP A 35 -31.01 29.51 -9.42
CA ASP A 35 -29.88 28.84 -10.07
C ASP A 35 -28.78 28.40 -9.08
N GLU A 36 -28.57 29.15 -8.00
CA GLU A 36 -27.54 28.83 -6.99
C GLU A 36 -27.96 27.60 -6.17
N SER A 37 -29.20 27.61 -5.68
CA SER A 37 -29.82 26.49 -4.98
C SER A 37 -29.82 25.22 -5.82
N TYR A 38 -30.22 25.34 -7.09
CA TYR A 38 -30.21 24.21 -8.03
C TYR A 38 -28.79 23.68 -8.25
N LYS A 39 -27.84 24.56 -8.58
CA LYS A 39 -26.45 24.17 -8.84
C LYS A 39 -25.83 23.46 -7.64
N LYS A 40 -26.00 24.04 -6.44
CA LYS A 40 -25.48 23.44 -5.21
C LYS A 40 -26.05 22.05 -4.98
N TYR A 41 -27.35 21.87 -5.17
CA TYR A 41 -28.00 20.58 -4.99
C TYR A 41 -27.45 19.52 -5.96
N ILE A 42 -27.25 19.89 -7.23
CA ILE A 42 -26.65 19.01 -8.24
C ILE A 42 -25.20 18.65 -7.88
N ASP A 43 -24.40 19.63 -7.47
CA ASP A 43 -23.00 19.41 -7.06
C ASP A 43 -22.92 18.46 -5.84
N ASP A 44 -23.81 18.63 -4.86
CA ASP A 44 -23.90 17.74 -3.69
C ASP A 44 -24.27 16.30 -4.09
N LEU A 45 -25.22 16.11 -5.03
CA LEU A 45 -25.57 14.79 -5.55
C LEU A 45 -24.37 14.10 -6.22
N PHE A 46 -23.59 14.84 -7.02
CA PHE A 46 -22.39 14.30 -7.64
C PHE A 46 -21.32 13.94 -6.61
N ALA A 47 -21.09 14.77 -5.60
CA ALA A 47 -20.13 14.50 -4.54
C ALA A 47 -20.49 13.24 -3.74
N VAL A 48 -21.77 13.06 -3.41
CA VAL A 48 -22.26 11.85 -2.74
C VAL A 48 -22.07 10.61 -3.61
N SER A 49 -22.41 10.70 -4.89
CA SER A 49 -22.27 9.60 -5.85
C SER A 49 -20.80 9.18 -6.04
N ASP A 50 -19.89 10.14 -6.19
CA ASP A 50 -18.44 9.90 -6.25
C ASP A 50 -17.92 9.20 -4.97
N GLY A 51 -18.42 9.62 -3.80
CA GLY A 51 -18.11 8.96 -2.53
C GLY A 51 -18.52 7.48 -2.50
N TYR A 52 -19.73 7.14 -2.96
CA TYR A 52 -20.18 5.75 -3.06
C TYR A 52 -19.37 4.95 -4.09
N MET A 53 -19.07 5.54 -5.26
CA MET A 53 -18.27 4.91 -6.31
C MET A 53 -16.87 4.55 -5.81
N LYS A 54 -16.18 5.50 -5.17
CA LYS A 54 -14.84 5.28 -4.59
C LYS A 54 -14.84 4.15 -3.56
N ARG A 55 -15.87 4.07 -2.71
CA ARG A 55 -16.03 2.99 -1.73
C ARG A 55 -16.25 1.64 -2.42
N ALA A 56 -17.11 1.58 -3.44
CA ALA A 56 -17.36 0.36 -4.20
C ALA A 56 -16.08 -0.16 -4.88
N ILE A 57 -15.29 0.72 -5.49
CA ILE A 57 -13.99 0.39 -6.08
C ILE A 57 -13.04 -0.16 -5.01
N ALA A 58 -12.89 0.55 -3.88
CA ALA A 58 -11.99 0.13 -2.81
C ALA A 58 -12.37 -1.26 -2.25
N LEU A 59 -13.67 -1.53 -2.06
CA LEU A 59 -14.16 -2.83 -1.61
C LEU A 59 -13.92 -3.93 -2.65
N SER A 60 -14.08 -3.64 -3.94
CA SER A 60 -13.79 -4.59 -5.02
C SER A 60 -12.30 -4.97 -5.07
N VAL A 61 -11.41 -4.00 -4.90
CA VAL A 61 -9.96 -4.24 -4.80
C VAL A 61 -9.64 -5.07 -3.57
N LEU A 62 -10.17 -4.69 -2.40
CA LEU A 62 -9.98 -5.44 -1.16
C LEU A 62 -10.45 -6.89 -1.27
N HIS A 63 -11.64 -7.12 -1.86
CA HIS A 63 -12.16 -8.47 -2.07
C HIS A 63 -11.25 -9.30 -2.98
N THR A 64 -10.80 -8.71 -4.10
CA THR A 64 -9.85 -9.37 -5.02
C THR A 64 -8.57 -9.78 -4.30
N GLU A 65 -8.01 -8.86 -3.51
CA GLU A 65 -6.76 -9.06 -2.79
C GLU A 65 -6.90 -10.14 -1.70
N ALA A 66 -7.97 -10.06 -0.88
CA ALA A 66 -8.28 -11.07 0.12
C ALA A 66 -8.50 -12.47 -0.50
N PHE A 67 -9.10 -12.52 -1.69
CA PHE A 67 -9.28 -13.77 -2.44
C PHE A 67 -7.96 -14.34 -2.98
N LEU A 68 -7.03 -13.50 -3.46
CA LEU A 68 -5.71 -13.94 -3.89
C LEU A 68 -4.89 -14.47 -2.70
N GLN A 69 -4.98 -13.82 -1.54
CA GLN A 69 -4.37 -14.25 -0.30
C GLN A 69 -4.92 -15.60 0.18
N SER A 70 -6.23 -15.79 0.16
CA SER A 70 -6.86 -17.05 0.60
C SER A 70 -6.46 -18.25 -0.26
N MET A 71 -6.16 -18.03 -1.54
CA MET A 71 -5.64 -19.04 -2.44
C MET A 71 -4.13 -19.29 -2.32
N GLY A 72 -3.42 -18.55 -1.46
CA GLY A 72 -1.95 -18.60 -1.36
C GLY A 72 -1.25 -18.19 -2.65
N LYS A 73 -1.94 -17.46 -3.54
CA LYS A 73 -1.41 -17.04 -4.86
C LYS A 73 -0.68 -15.72 -4.82
N GLN A 74 -0.71 -15.02 -3.69
CA GLN A 74 0.15 -13.88 -3.48
C GLN A 74 1.56 -14.36 -3.17
N ARG A 75 2.58 -13.83 -3.86
CA ARG A 75 3.97 -14.02 -3.44
C ARG A 75 4.12 -13.41 -2.05
N PHE A 76 4.18 -14.26 -1.03
CA PHE A 76 4.55 -13.84 0.31
C PHE A 76 6.03 -13.47 0.28
N ASP A 77 6.30 -12.21 -0.03
CA ASP A 77 7.61 -11.62 0.18
C ASP A 77 7.68 -11.24 1.66
N VAL A 78 8.47 -12.02 2.42
CA VAL A 78 8.69 -11.81 3.85
C VAL A 78 9.17 -10.39 4.12
N LEU A 79 10.03 -9.85 3.25
CA LEU A 79 10.61 -8.54 3.43
C LEU A 79 9.56 -7.45 3.21
N ASP A 80 8.77 -7.55 2.14
CA ASP A 80 7.69 -6.60 1.84
C ASP A 80 6.58 -6.64 2.90
N SER A 81 6.28 -7.83 3.43
CA SER A 81 5.30 -8.02 4.51
C SER A 81 5.78 -7.43 5.83
N MET A 82 7.04 -7.66 6.19
CA MET A 82 7.67 -7.06 7.38
C MET A 82 7.77 -5.54 7.26
N GLY A 83 8.10 -5.02 6.06
CA GLY A 83 8.14 -3.59 5.77
C GLY A 83 6.78 -2.94 5.99
N LYS A 84 5.72 -3.49 5.38
CA LYS A 84 4.34 -3.00 5.58
C LYS A 84 3.90 -3.07 7.04
N ALA A 85 4.24 -4.14 7.76
CA ALA A 85 3.92 -4.26 9.18
C ALA A 85 4.64 -3.18 10.01
N TYR A 86 5.92 -2.92 9.72
CA TYR A 86 6.70 -1.87 10.37
C TYR A 86 6.17 -0.46 10.05
N ASP A 87 5.81 -0.19 8.78
CA ASP A 87 5.33 1.12 8.34
C ASP A 87 4.01 1.52 8.98
N ASN A 88 3.16 0.55 9.32
CA ASN A 88 1.88 0.75 10.00
C ASN A 88 2.01 0.97 11.51
N LEU A 89 3.20 0.83 12.10
CA LEU A 89 3.40 1.13 13.52
C LEU A 89 3.39 2.65 13.76
N PRO A 90 2.83 3.10 14.90
CA PRO A 90 3.05 4.46 15.41
C PRO A 90 4.54 4.77 15.55
N ASP A 91 4.93 6.04 15.41
CA ASP A 91 6.36 6.45 15.45
C ASP A 91 7.08 6.03 16.73
N ILE A 92 6.37 6.04 17.86
CA ILE A 92 6.91 5.59 19.15
C ILE A 92 7.22 4.09 19.13
N ASP A 93 6.36 3.29 18.52
CA ASP A 93 6.52 1.83 18.42
C ASP A 93 7.58 1.46 17.39
N LYS A 94 7.73 2.23 16.31
CA LYS A 94 8.85 2.12 15.36
C LYS A 94 10.19 2.32 16.06
N LYS A 95 10.28 3.34 16.92
CA LYS A 95 11.49 3.63 17.69
C LYS A 95 11.82 2.50 18.67
N ILE A 96 10.82 2.04 19.43
CA ILE A 96 10.96 0.91 20.36
C ILE A 96 11.39 -0.35 19.63
N PHE A 97 10.80 -0.64 18.47
CA PHE A 97 11.18 -1.77 17.64
C PHE A 97 12.66 -1.73 17.22
N CYS A 98 13.13 -0.57 16.73
CA CYS A 98 14.52 -0.38 16.36
C CYS A 98 15.46 -0.52 17.57
N GLU A 99 15.12 0.07 18.71
CA GLU A 99 15.89 -0.07 19.95
C GLU A 99 16.00 -1.53 20.39
N ASN A 100 14.90 -2.27 20.37
CA ASN A 100 14.87 -3.69 20.71
C ASN A 100 15.66 -4.55 19.72
N MET A 101 15.61 -4.23 18.42
CA MET A 101 16.42 -4.89 17.39
C MET A 101 17.91 -4.69 17.64
N LEU A 102 18.33 -3.44 17.91
CA LEU A 102 19.72 -3.10 18.19
C LEU A 102 20.23 -3.72 19.50
N GLN A 103 19.33 -3.95 20.47
CA GLN A 103 19.64 -4.66 21.71
C GLN A 103 19.81 -6.17 21.55
N LYS A 104 19.46 -6.77 20.40
CA LYS A 104 19.83 -8.16 20.08
C LYS A 104 21.33 -8.22 19.75
N LYS A 105 22.13 -8.07 20.80
CA LYS A 105 23.60 -7.95 20.78
C LYS A 105 24.29 -9.10 20.06
N GLU A 106 23.72 -10.30 20.11
CA GLU A 106 24.34 -11.51 19.57
C GLU A 106 24.57 -11.41 18.05
N PHE A 107 23.57 -10.97 17.28
CA PHE A 107 23.69 -10.85 15.82
C PHE A 107 24.79 -9.86 15.41
N PHE A 108 24.80 -8.67 16.01
CA PHE A 108 25.78 -7.63 15.67
C PHE A 108 27.19 -7.97 16.17
N GLN A 109 27.30 -8.60 17.34
CA GLN A 109 28.58 -9.09 17.85
C GLN A 109 29.15 -10.21 17.00
N ASP A 110 28.31 -11.14 16.55
CA ASP A 110 28.74 -12.26 15.72
C ASP A 110 29.15 -11.77 14.32
N ALA A 111 28.40 -10.84 13.73
CA ALA A 111 28.79 -10.17 12.49
C ALA A 111 30.14 -9.43 12.65
N TYR A 112 30.32 -8.68 13.74
CA TYR A 112 31.58 -7.99 14.03
C TYR A 112 32.77 -8.96 14.19
N LYS A 113 32.60 -10.04 14.97
CA LYS A 113 33.63 -11.08 15.15
C LYS A 113 33.98 -11.74 13.83
N MET A 114 32.97 -12.07 13.01
CA MET A 114 33.17 -12.72 11.72
C MET A 114 33.96 -11.79 10.78
N MET A 115 33.59 -10.52 10.72
CA MET A 115 34.27 -9.52 9.89
C MET A 115 35.72 -9.30 10.36
N MET A 116 35.96 -9.21 11.67
CA MET A 116 37.30 -9.01 12.23
C MET A 116 38.20 -10.23 12.03
N ASN A 117 37.66 -11.44 12.17
CA ASN A 117 38.36 -12.68 11.84
C ASN A 117 38.75 -12.74 10.35
N SER A 118 37.86 -12.33 9.43
CA SER A 118 38.19 -12.25 8.00
C SER A 118 39.36 -11.28 7.73
N PHE A 119 39.39 -10.13 8.40
CA PHE A 119 40.51 -9.18 8.27
C PHE A 119 41.80 -9.70 8.90
N GLN A 120 41.74 -10.37 10.05
CA GLN A 120 42.91 -10.99 10.67
C GLN A 120 43.49 -12.10 9.81
N ASN A 121 42.65 -12.99 9.28
CA ASN A 121 43.08 -14.05 8.37
C ASN A 121 43.72 -13.46 7.09
N ALA A 122 43.15 -12.40 6.52
CA ALA A 122 43.73 -11.70 5.38
C ALA A 122 45.09 -11.03 5.70
N LYS A 123 45.28 -10.55 6.93
CA LYS A 123 46.54 -9.96 7.41
C LYS A 123 47.61 -11.03 7.67
N GLU A 124 47.24 -12.22 8.15
CA GLU A 124 48.17 -13.33 8.35
C GLU A 124 48.65 -13.96 7.04
N ILE A 125 47.80 -14.04 6.02
CA ILE A 125 48.19 -14.48 4.67
C ILE A 125 49.28 -13.56 4.07
N LYS A 126 49.31 -12.27 4.44
CA LYS A 126 50.40 -11.35 4.05
C LYS A 126 51.70 -11.54 4.84
N LYS A 127 51.67 -12.09 6.06
CA LYS A 127 52.88 -12.37 6.86
C LYS A 127 53.50 -13.74 6.58
N GLY A 128 52.76 -14.66 5.98
CA GLY A 128 53.23 -16.02 5.64
C GLY A 128 53.96 -16.18 4.30
N LYS A 129 54.15 -15.12 3.51
CA LYS A 129 54.90 -15.16 2.24
C LYS A 129 56.28 -14.49 2.36
N VAL A 130 57.14 -15.02 3.22
CA VAL A 130 58.60 -14.91 3.05
C VAL A 130 59.23 -16.21 3.53
N VAL A 131 59.15 -17.28 2.73
CA VAL A 131 60.18 -18.34 2.67
C VAL A 131 60.20 -18.93 1.25
N GLU A 132 61.28 -18.58 0.54
CA GLU A 132 62.06 -19.36 -0.44
C GLU A 132 61.35 -20.07 -1.61
N ASN A 133 61.39 -19.43 -2.78
CA ASN A 133 61.46 -20.15 -4.05
C ASN A 133 62.94 -20.27 -4.46
N GLY A 134 63.56 -21.37 -4.06
CA GLY A 134 64.83 -21.87 -4.60
C GLY A 134 64.60 -23.17 -5.37
N GLU A 135 64.33 -23.00 -6.66
CA GLU A 135 64.62 -23.87 -7.80
C GLU A 135 64.37 -25.40 -7.80
N VAL A 136 63.46 -25.75 -8.72
CA VAL A 136 63.62 -26.66 -9.88
C VAL A 136 63.57 -28.17 -9.64
N SER A 137 62.40 -28.68 -9.97
CA SER A 137 62.06 -30.07 -10.29
C SER A 137 62.99 -30.71 -11.34
N LYS A 138 63.61 -31.84 -10.98
CA LYS A 138 64.03 -32.88 -11.93
C LYS A 138 63.38 -34.21 -11.55
N LYS A 139 62.40 -34.65 -12.35
CA LYS A 139 62.15 -36.07 -12.60
C LYS A 139 61.70 -36.22 -14.06
N VAL A 140 62.59 -36.78 -14.86
CA VAL A 140 62.34 -37.35 -16.17
C VAL A 140 61.94 -38.80 -15.92
N GLU A 141 60.73 -39.18 -16.33
CA GLU A 141 60.28 -40.57 -16.38
C GLU A 141 60.87 -41.28 -17.61
N LYS A 142 60.95 -42.59 -17.47
CA LYS A 142 61.72 -43.55 -18.27
C LYS A 142 60.91 -44.08 -19.45
#